data_AF-A0A6M6JRN4-F1
#
_entry.id   AF-A0A6M6JRN4-F1
#
_cell.length_a   1.000
_cell.length_b   1.000
_cell.length_c   1.000
_cell.angle_alpha   90.00
_cell.angle_beta   90.00
_cell.angle_gamma   90.00
#
_symmetry.space_group_name_H-M   'P 1'
#
loop_
_entity.id
_entity.type
_entity.pdbx_description
1 polymer ?
#
loop_
_entity_poly.entity_id
_entity_poly.type
_entity_poly.pdbx_seq_one_letter_code
_entity_poly.pdbx_strand_id
1 'polypeptide(L)'
;MPLDWTRVMDRYDGGVRIPTVAGGKTLEITGVDDTGVHIRNSLWRDVLAREHLEKAAGLIESDRMSRHAGLFVEEYRALVADVRATSAAHVLKDLGYLE
;
A
#
# COMPACT_ATOMS: atom_id res chain seq x y z
N MET A 1 3.32 -3.47 15.06
CA MET A 1 4.65 -2.82 14.82
C MET A 1 4.48 -1.80 13.70
N PRO A 2 5.29 -0.72 13.64
CA PRO A 2 5.32 0.11 12.44
C PRO A 2 5.76 -0.73 11.24
N LEU A 3 5.26 -0.38 10.06
CA LEU A 3 5.72 -0.98 8.80
C LEU A 3 7.25 -0.80 8.70
N ASP A 4 7.97 -1.91 8.50
CA ASP A 4 9.43 -1.89 8.33
C ASP A 4 9.77 -1.22 7.00
N TRP A 5 10.14 0.07 7.06
CA TRP A 5 10.42 0.86 5.87
C TRP A 5 11.68 0.40 5.14
N THR A 6 12.67 -0.13 5.84
CA THR A 6 13.86 -0.71 5.22
C THR A 6 13.47 -1.87 4.32
N ARG A 7 12.57 -2.74 4.78
CA ARG A 7 12.02 -3.82 3.96
C ARG A 7 11.22 -3.29 2.76
N VAL A 8 10.48 -2.20 2.91
CA VAL A 8 9.74 -1.56 1.80
C VAL A 8 10.70 -1.04 0.74
N MET A 9 11.77 -0.35 1.15
CA MET A 9 12.81 0.12 0.24
C MET A 9 13.50 -1.05 -0.46
N ASP A 10 13.99 -2.05 0.27
CA ASP A 10 14.65 -3.23 -0.30
C ASP A 10 13.77 -3.95 -1.34
N ARG A 11 12.45 -3.96 -1.10
CA ARG A 11 11.48 -4.62 -1.98
C ARG A 11 11.20 -3.82 -3.27
N TYR A 12 11.28 -2.49 -3.23
CA TYR A 12 10.70 -1.63 -4.27
C TYR A 12 11.66 -0.59 -4.88
N ASP A 13 12.86 -0.38 -4.33
CA ASP A 13 13.82 0.66 -4.76
C ASP A 13 14.14 0.59 -6.26
N GLY A 14 14.33 -0.63 -6.79
CA GLY A 14 14.59 -0.86 -8.23
C GLY A 14 13.37 -0.73 -9.14
N GLY A 15 12.20 -0.41 -8.60
CA GLY A 15 10.91 -0.48 -9.28
C GLY A 15 10.43 -1.92 -9.51
N VAL A 16 9.11 -2.12 -9.44
CA VAL A 16 8.52 -3.46 -9.60
C VAL A 16 7.07 -3.36 -10.08
N ARG A 17 6.56 -4.44 -10.66
CA ARG A 17 5.12 -4.61 -10.90
C ARG A 17 4.55 -5.61 -9.91
N ILE A 18 3.59 -5.16 -9.11
CA ILE A 18 2.89 -5.99 -8.12
C ILE A 18 1.49 -6.35 -8.63
N PRO A 19 0.95 -7.52 -8.27
CA PRO A 19 -0.42 -7.87 -8.60
C PRO A 19 -1.42 -6.95 -7.88
N THR A 20 -2.56 -6.67 -8.51
CA THR A 20 -3.67 -5.98 -7.85
C THR A 20 -4.41 -6.94 -6.91
N VAL A 21 -5.11 -6.40 -5.90
CA VAL A 21 -5.89 -7.23 -4.95
C VAL A 21 -6.95 -8.09 -5.65
N ALA A 22 -7.58 -7.59 -6.71
CA ALA A 22 -8.58 -8.31 -7.50
C ALA A 22 -7.97 -9.35 -8.46
N GLY A 23 -6.64 -9.36 -8.62
CA GLY A 23 -5.94 -10.21 -9.60
C GLY A 23 -6.11 -9.73 -11.05
N GLY A 24 -5.40 -10.40 -11.96
CA GLY A 24 -5.50 -10.19 -13.42
C GLY A 24 -4.89 -8.89 -13.96
N LYS A 25 -4.46 -7.97 -13.10
CA LYS A 25 -3.76 -6.73 -13.46
C LYS A 25 -2.57 -6.48 -12.54
N THR A 26 -1.72 -5.51 -12.88
CA THR A 26 -0.59 -5.10 -12.06
C THR A 26 -0.60 -3.59 -11.79
N LEU A 27 -0.04 -3.20 -10.65
CA LEU A 27 0.34 -1.82 -10.33
C LEU A 27 1.85 -1.69 -10.50
N GLU A 28 2.31 -0.63 -11.14
CA GLU A 28 3.73 -0.34 -11.29
C GLU A 28 4.19 0.60 -10.18
N ILE A 29 5.18 0.14 -9.42
CA ILE A 29 5.96 0.91 -8.45
C ILE A 29 7.24 1.36 -9.16
N THR A 30 7.51 2.66 -9.14
CA THR A 30 8.65 3.26 -9.83
C THR A 30 9.81 3.61 -8.89
N GLY A 31 9.60 3.53 -7.58
CA GLY A 31 10.63 3.79 -6.57
C GLY A 31 10.02 4.01 -5.19
N VAL A 32 10.89 4.10 -4.19
CA VAL A 32 10.53 4.40 -2.79
C VAL A 32 11.53 5.39 -2.24
N ASP A 33 11.06 6.34 -1.45
CA ASP A 33 11.91 7.28 -0.72
C ASP A 33 11.37 7.51 0.70
N ASP A 34 11.87 8.53 1.38
CA ASP A 34 11.43 8.88 2.73
C ASP A 34 9.99 9.38 2.80
N THR A 35 9.42 9.82 1.67
CA THR A 35 8.06 10.36 1.58
C THR A 35 7.02 9.29 1.30
N GLY A 36 7.37 8.25 0.55
CA GLY A 36 6.43 7.19 0.23
C GLY A 36 6.83 6.27 -0.92
N VAL A 37 5.86 5.48 -1.35
CA VAL A 37 5.97 4.57 -2.50
C VAL A 37 5.45 5.27 -3.75
N HIS A 38 6.31 5.45 -4.74
CA HIS A 38 5.97 6.08 -6.01
C HIS A 38 5.33 5.07 -6.94
N ILE A 39 4.13 5.39 -7.43
CA ILE A 39 3.36 4.51 -8.29
C ILE A 39 2.98 5.21 -9.59
N ARG A 40 2.79 4.41 -10.64
CA ARG A 40 2.24 4.91 -11.90
C ARG A 40 1.31 3.92 -12.58
N ASN A 41 0.56 4.45 -13.52
CA ASN A 41 0.07 3.69 -14.66
C ASN A 41 0.35 4.46 -15.96
N SER A 42 -0.27 4.05 -17.06
CA SER A 42 -0.09 4.69 -18.37
C SER A 42 -0.59 6.13 -18.46
N LEU A 43 -1.45 6.58 -17.54
CA LEU A 43 -2.13 7.88 -17.59
C LEU A 43 -1.73 8.82 -16.45
N TRP A 44 -1.25 8.29 -15.33
CA TRP A 44 -0.95 9.09 -14.14
C TRP A 44 0.22 8.54 -13.32
N ARG A 45 0.73 9.40 -12.45
CA ARG A 45 1.71 9.09 -11.39
C ARG A 45 1.17 9.60 -10.06
N ASP A 46 1.53 8.92 -8.98
CA ASP A 46 1.15 9.33 -7.63
C ASP A 46 2.12 8.78 -6.58
N VAL A 47 1.98 9.24 -5.34
CA VAL A 47 2.77 8.77 -4.20
C VAL A 47 1.83 8.26 -3.12
N LEU A 48 2.07 7.03 -2.66
CA LEU A 48 1.46 6.50 -1.46
C LEU A 48 2.30 6.93 -0.26
N ALA A 49 1.81 7.93 0.48
CA ALA A 49 2.53 8.52 1.59
C ALA A 49 2.91 7.46 2.63
N ARG A 50 4.16 7.50 3.08
CA ARG A 50 4.72 6.60 4.10
C ARG A 50 3.87 6.57 5.36
N GLU A 51 3.48 7.74 5.86
CA GLU A 51 2.67 7.87 7.08
C GLU A 51 1.33 7.14 6.98
N HIS A 52 0.71 7.13 5.80
CA HIS A 52 -0.56 6.43 5.59
C HIS A 52 -0.37 4.92 5.57
N LEU A 53 0.68 4.43 4.91
CA LEU A 53 1.01 3.01 4.86
C LEU A 53 1.38 2.47 6.25
N GLU A 54 2.21 3.21 7.00
CA GLU A 54 2.58 2.87 8.38
C GLU A 54 1.37 2.86 9.31
N LYS A 55 0.50 3.87 9.21
CA LYS A 55 -0.74 3.93 10.02
C LYS A 55 -1.68 2.77 9.69
N ALA A 56 -1.89 2.47 8.42
CA ALA A 56 -2.73 1.36 7.99
C ALA A 56 -2.19 0.01 8.48
N ALA A 57 -0.90 -0.25 8.30
CA ALA A 57 -0.23 -1.44 8.80
C ALA A 57 -0.37 -1.57 10.33
N GLY A 58 -0.19 -0.47 11.06
CA GLY A 58 -0.40 -0.45 12.50
C GLY A 58 -1.83 -0.78 12.93
N LEU A 59 -2.83 -0.26 12.23
CA LEU A 59 -4.24 -0.56 12.52
C LEU A 59 -4.58 -2.02 12.23
N ILE A 60 -4.10 -2.58 11.12
CA ILE A 60 -4.26 -4.00 10.75
C ILE A 60 -3.65 -4.91 11.83
N GLU A 61 -2.41 -4.64 12.24
CA GLU A 61 -1.71 -5.44 13.24
C GLU A 61 -2.33 -5.36 14.63
N SER A 62 -3.10 -4.30 14.90
CA SER A 62 -3.86 -4.13 16.15
C SER A 62 -5.30 -4.63 16.08
N ASP A 63 -5.70 -5.32 15.00
CA ASP A 63 -7.08 -5.77 14.74
C ASP A 63 -8.13 -4.63 14.77
N ARG A 64 -7.70 -3.41 14.42
CA ARG A 64 -8.57 -2.21 14.31
C ARG A 64 -8.98 -1.91 12.86
N MET A 65 -8.49 -2.70 11.92
CA MET A 65 -8.78 -2.65 10.50
C MET A 65 -8.65 -4.05 9.91
N SER A 66 -9.52 -4.40 8.98
CA SER A 66 -9.59 -5.71 8.36
C SER A 66 -8.37 -6.02 7.50
N ARG A 67 -7.91 -7.27 7.56
CA ARG A 67 -6.94 -7.85 6.62
C ARG A 67 -7.56 -8.18 5.26
N HIS A 68 -8.89 -8.23 5.16
CA HIS A 68 -9.56 -8.54 3.89
C HIS A 68 -9.60 -7.33 2.98
N ALA A 69 -8.98 -7.45 1.79
CA ALA A 69 -8.85 -6.33 0.85
C ALA A 69 -10.18 -5.65 0.48
N GLY A 70 -11.29 -6.39 0.45
CA GLY A 70 -12.62 -5.86 0.13
C GLY A 70 -13.19 -4.92 1.20
N LEU A 71 -12.86 -5.14 2.48
CA LEU A 71 -13.28 -4.31 3.61
C LEU A 71 -12.28 -3.19 3.90
N PHE A 72 -10.99 -3.51 3.74
CA PHE A 72 -9.87 -2.59 3.97
C PHE A 72 -10.05 -1.23 3.29
N VAL A 73 -10.55 -1.19 2.04
CA VAL A 73 -10.63 0.06 1.27
C VAL A 73 -11.52 1.10 1.95
N GLU A 74 -12.68 0.71 2.47
CA GLU A 74 -13.60 1.65 3.12
C GLU A 74 -13.08 2.06 4.50
N GLU A 75 -12.51 1.13 5.26
CA GLU A 75 -11.90 1.43 6.56
C GLU A 75 -10.68 2.34 6.43
N TYR A 76 -9.86 2.16 5.38
CA TYR A 76 -8.72 3.01 5.09
C TYR A 76 -9.16 4.45 4.83
N ARG A 77 -10.21 4.66 4.02
CA ARG A 77 -10.74 6.01 3.77
C ARG A 77 -11.22 6.69 5.04
N ALA A 78 -11.86 5.94 5.93
CA ALA A 78 -12.41 6.47 7.17
C ALA A 78 -11.33 6.73 8.24
N LEU A 79 -10.34 5.86 8.37
CA LEU A 79 -9.41 5.84 9.50
C LEU A 79 -8.02 6.37 9.16
N VAL A 80 -7.62 6.32 7.89
CA VAL A 80 -6.25 6.64 7.45
C VAL A 80 -6.26 7.86 6.55
N ALA A 81 -6.77 7.73 5.32
CA ALA A 81 -6.81 8.81 4.33
C ALA A 81 -7.78 8.50 3.18
N ASP A 82 -8.53 9.49 2.72
CA ASP A 82 -9.43 9.36 1.56
C ASP A 82 -8.72 9.61 0.22
N VAL A 83 -7.56 8.97 0.04
CA VAL A 83 -6.79 9.02 -1.22
C VAL A 83 -6.17 7.65 -1.51
N ARG A 84 -6.28 7.22 -2.76
CA ARG A 84 -5.59 6.03 -3.31
C ARG A 84 -5.72 4.75 -2.47
N ALA A 85 -6.82 4.58 -1.73
CA ALA A 85 -7.06 3.43 -0.84
C ALA A 85 -6.86 2.07 -1.54
N THR A 86 -7.34 1.92 -2.77
CA THR A 86 -7.16 0.68 -3.55
C THR A 86 -5.69 0.41 -3.90
N SER A 87 -4.90 1.44 -4.19
CA SER A 87 -3.47 1.29 -4.48
C SER A 87 -2.67 0.97 -3.21
N ALA A 88 -3.02 1.58 -2.08
CA ALA A 88 -2.49 1.20 -0.77
C ALA A 88 -2.79 -0.26 -0.45
N ALA A 89 -3.99 -0.75 -0.76
CA ALA A 89 -4.35 -2.15 -0.59
C ALA A 89 -3.47 -3.10 -1.44
N HIS A 90 -3.12 -2.72 -2.68
CA HIS A 90 -2.21 -3.53 -3.50
C HIS A 90 -0.83 -3.68 -2.84
N VAL A 91 -0.27 -2.56 -2.38
CA VAL A 91 1.04 -2.55 -1.71
C VAL A 91 1.00 -3.35 -0.41
N LEU A 92 0.01 -3.12 0.45
CA LEU A 92 -0.10 -3.84 1.73
C LEU A 92 -0.37 -5.34 1.54
N LYS A 93 -1.06 -5.75 0.48
CA LYS A 93 -1.18 -7.16 0.10
C LYS A 93 0.15 -7.76 -0.34
N ASP A 94 0.88 -7.09 -1.24
CA ASP A 94 2.21 -7.56 -1.69
C ASP A 94 3.22 -7.66 -0.52
N LEU A 95 3.10 -6.77 0.47
CA LEU A 95 3.90 -6.80 1.70
C LEU A 95 3.44 -7.85 2.72
N GLY A 96 2.28 -8.49 2.51
CA GLY A 96 1.74 -9.57 3.35
C GLY A 96 0.87 -9.13 4.53
N TYR A 97 0.36 -7.89 4.53
CA TYR A 97 -0.58 -7.40 5.56
C TYR A 97 -2.04 -7.72 5.24
N LEU A 98 -2.37 -7.93 3.97
CA LEU A 98 -3.74 -8.21 3.52
C LEU A 98 -3.83 -9.60 2.88
N GLU A 99 -5.03 -10.17 2.95
CA GLU A 99 -5.42 -11.44 2.32
C GLU A 99 -6.18 -11.22 1.00
#